data_AF-A0A7V0JKV9-F1
#
_entry.id   AF-A0A7V0JKV9-F1
#
_cell.length_a   1.000
_cell.length_b   1.000
_cell.length_c   1.000
_cell.angle_alpha   90.00
_cell.angle_beta   90.00
_cell.angle_gamma   90.00
#
_symmetry.space_group_name_H-M   'P 1'
#
loop_
_entity.id
_entity.type
_entity.pdbx_description
1 polymer ?
#
loop_
_entity_poly.entity_id
_entity_poly.type
_entity_poly.pdbx_seq_one_letter_code
_entity_poly.pdbx_strand_id
1 'polypeptide(L)'
;MKLRLIFLLTIMLFSLSTAHGAEQKETHFPSLISSLRLSIPLTFCGEKVPIEIQNIRERLEKELLLTLWDRPQVILWLKRSSRYLPIIEKMLEENKIPEDLKYVTKGGNHILIPKGSAKGFHRRYQNLLKDWVASKKEFVYIVKQGDNLSFIAERFNVPLAALIIWNKLDLKAHIHPGDRLIIYSKEVKNENAD
;
A
#
# COMPACT_ATOMS: atom_id res chain seq x y z
N MET A 1 20.88 11.78 71.38
CA MET A 1 20.37 12.84 70.47
C MET A 1 21.01 12.81 69.07
N LYS A 2 22.28 12.42 68.91
CA LYS A 2 22.96 12.39 67.59
C LYS A 2 22.37 11.41 66.57
N LEU A 3 21.85 10.25 67.00
CA LEU A 3 21.33 9.23 66.09
C LEU A 3 19.96 9.59 65.46
N ARG A 4 19.10 10.31 66.20
CA ARG A 4 17.81 10.81 65.66
C ARG A 4 18.00 11.91 64.63
N LEU A 5 19.05 12.72 64.77
CA LEU A 5 19.38 13.79 63.83
C LEU A 5 19.89 13.23 62.50
N ILE A 6 20.69 12.16 62.54
CA ILE A 6 21.18 11.46 61.33
C ILE A 6 20.01 10.82 60.58
N PHE A 7 19.06 10.20 61.30
CA PHE A 7 17.89 9.57 60.68
C PHE A 7 16.94 10.60 60.02
N LEU A 8 16.78 11.77 60.62
CA LEU A 8 16.04 12.89 60.03
C LEU A 8 16.74 13.47 58.80
N LEU A 9 18.06 13.56 58.81
CA LEU A 9 18.84 14.04 57.66
C LEU A 9 18.73 13.07 56.46
N THR A 10 18.75 11.76 56.71
CA THR A 10 18.60 10.74 55.65
C THR A 10 17.21 10.72 55.04
N ILE A 11 16.16 10.98 55.83
CA ILE A 11 14.78 11.08 55.30
C ILE A 11 14.63 12.36 54.47
N MET A 12 15.24 13.47 54.90
CA MET A 12 15.18 14.73 54.15
C MET A 12 15.94 14.68 52.82
N LEU A 13 17.05 13.93 52.77
CA LEU A 13 17.80 13.66 51.54
C LEU A 13 17.05 12.73 50.58
N PHE A 14 16.18 11.84 51.08
CA PHE A 14 15.39 10.93 50.24
C PHE A 14 14.14 11.59 49.63
N SER A 15 13.63 12.68 50.24
CA SER A 15 12.48 13.43 49.71
C SER A 15 12.82 14.41 48.57
N LEU A 16 14.08 14.60 48.20
CA LEU A 16 14.47 15.57 47.15
C LEU A 16 14.64 14.95 45.74
N SER A 17 14.34 13.66 45.57
CA SER A 17 14.32 13.00 44.27
C SER A 17 12.90 12.81 43.75
N THR A 18 12.07 13.85 43.76
CA THR A 18 11.05 13.96 42.71
C THR A 18 11.76 14.40 41.45
N ALA A 19 12.31 13.43 40.72
CA ALA A 19 12.71 13.63 39.34
C ALA A 19 11.48 14.19 38.61
N HIS A 20 11.50 15.48 38.31
CA HIS A 20 10.63 16.03 37.27
C HIS A 20 11.00 15.26 36.01
N GLY A 21 10.21 14.25 35.66
CA GLY A 21 10.23 13.70 34.33
C GLY A 21 9.95 14.86 33.40
N ALA A 22 10.99 15.42 32.80
CA ALA A 22 10.84 16.36 31.71
C ALA A 22 9.92 15.66 30.71
N GLU A 23 8.77 16.29 30.45
CA GLU A 23 7.85 15.89 29.41
C GLU A 23 8.71 15.58 28.17
N GLN A 24 8.74 14.32 27.75
CA GLN A 24 9.48 13.94 26.56
C GLN A 24 8.83 14.71 25.41
N LYS A 25 9.44 15.85 25.06
CA LYS A 25 9.02 16.65 23.91
C LYS A 25 9.12 15.70 22.73
N GLU A 26 7.98 15.24 22.23
CA GLU A 26 7.93 14.33 21.09
C GLU A 26 8.77 14.96 19.98
N THR A 27 9.95 14.41 19.74
CA THR A 27 10.81 14.85 18.65
C THR A 27 10.15 14.33 17.39
N HIS A 28 9.23 15.13 16.85
CA HIS A 28 8.56 14.82 15.61
C HIS A 28 9.58 14.99 14.47
N PHE A 29 10.22 13.88 14.08
CA PHE A 29 11.11 13.90 12.93
C PHE A 29 10.30 14.25 11.68
N PRO A 30 10.76 15.19 10.84
CA PRO A 30 10.09 15.48 9.58
C PRO A 30 10.10 14.24 8.69
N SER A 31 9.04 14.07 7.90
CA SER A 31 8.96 12.95 6.96
C SER A 31 10.06 13.07 5.90
N LEU A 32 10.51 11.95 5.34
CA LEU A 32 11.56 11.99 4.31
C LEU A 32 11.05 12.67 3.04
N ILE A 33 9.76 12.49 2.73
CA ILE A 33 9.11 13.18 1.61
C ILE A 33 9.20 14.71 1.77
N SER A 34 8.94 15.23 2.98
CA SER A 34 9.05 16.68 3.21
C SER A 34 10.50 17.15 3.13
N SER A 35 11.42 16.34 3.64
CA SER A 35 12.86 16.64 3.64
C SER A 35 13.45 16.69 2.24
N LEU A 36 12.96 15.85 1.32
CA LEU A 36 13.42 15.76 -0.07
C LEU A 36 12.71 16.72 -1.02
N ARG A 37 11.76 17.54 -0.52
CA ARG A 37 11.01 18.54 -1.31
C ARG A 37 10.38 17.94 -2.57
N LEU A 38 9.81 16.73 -2.46
CA LEU A 38 9.09 16.12 -3.57
C LEU A 38 7.88 16.98 -3.97
N SER A 39 7.64 17.12 -5.26
CA SER A 39 6.47 17.82 -5.79
C SER A 39 5.20 17.00 -5.53
N ILE A 40 4.26 17.60 -4.79
CA ILE A 40 2.94 17.03 -4.45
C ILE A 40 1.88 17.81 -5.25
N PRO A 41 0.85 17.17 -5.84
CA PRO A 41 0.48 15.75 -5.73
C PRO A 41 1.38 14.83 -6.55
N LEU A 42 1.77 13.69 -5.97
CA LEU A 42 2.48 12.65 -6.68
C LEU A 42 1.49 11.87 -7.56
N THR A 43 1.79 11.76 -8.85
CA THR A 43 0.99 11.01 -9.82
C THR A 43 1.81 9.85 -10.39
N PHE A 44 1.13 8.75 -10.73
CA PHE A 44 1.72 7.61 -11.40
C PHE A 44 0.72 7.03 -12.40
N CYS A 45 1.11 6.92 -13.68
CA CYS A 45 0.26 6.51 -14.79
C CYS A 45 -1.04 7.35 -14.90
N GLY A 46 -0.98 8.64 -14.54
CA GLY A 46 -2.14 9.54 -14.53
C GLY A 46 -3.06 9.40 -13.31
N GLU A 47 -2.79 8.49 -12.38
CA GLU A 47 -3.53 8.34 -11.13
C GLU A 47 -2.80 9.00 -9.96
N LYS A 48 -3.55 9.58 -9.01
CA LYS A 48 -2.97 10.17 -7.81
C LYS A 48 -2.47 9.06 -6.88
N VAL A 49 -1.20 9.13 -6.47
CA VAL A 49 -0.66 8.24 -5.44
C VAL A 49 -1.13 8.71 -4.06
N PRO A 50 -1.84 7.88 -3.27
CA PRO A 50 -2.44 8.32 -2.02
C PRO A 50 -1.41 8.30 -0.86
N ILE A 51 -0.45 9.22 -0.92
CA ILE A 51 0.64 9.44 0.06
C ILE A 51 0.12 9.93 1.42
N GLU A 52 -1.13 10.33 1.49
CA GLU A 52 -1.79 10.64 2.74
C GLU A 52 -1.96 9.36 3.59
N ILE A 53 -2.02 8.17 2.98
CA ILE A 53 -2.14 6.89 3.68
C ILE A 53 -0.79 6.51 4.28
N GLN A 54 -0.75 6.33 5.61
CA GLN A 54 0.48 6.11 6.36
C GLN A 54 1.31 4.95 5.82
N ASN A 55 0.71 3.77 5.63
CA ASN A 55 1.41 2.59 5.10
C ASN A 55 2.05 2.85 3.72
N ILE A 56 1.34 3.56 2.83
CA ILE A 56 1.85 3.86 1.49
C ILE A 56 3.01 4.85 1.56
N ARG A 57 2.90 5.87 2.40
CA ARG A 57 3.97 6.82 2.68
C ARG A 57 5.20 6.12 3.24
N GLU A 58 5.05 5.32 4.28
CA GLU A 58 6.14 4.59 4.93
C GLU A 58 6.83 3.64 3.95
N ARG A 59 6.07 2.97 3.07
CA ARG A 59 6.64 2.12 2.02
C ARG A 59 7.45 2.93 1.01
N LEU A 60 6.93 4.07 0.55
CA LEU A 60 7.68 4.94 -0.36
C LEU A 60 8.97 5.45 0.29
N GLU A 61 8.88 5.91 1.54
CA GLU A 61 10.03 6.39 2.31
C GLU A 61 11.07 5.30 2.55
N LYS A 62 10.63 4.07 2.84
CA LYS A 62 11.50 2.90 2.94
C LYS A 62 12.23 2.62 1.63
N GLU A 63 11.52 2.56 0.50
CA GLU A 63 12.16 2.29 -0.79
C GLU A 63 13.17 3.40 -1.17
N LEU A 64 12.86 4.64 -0.84
CA LEU A 64 13.76 5.78 -1.02
C LEU A 64 15.03 5.65 -0.17
N LEU A 65 14.91 5.24 1.09
CA LEU A 65 16.07 4.95 1.95
C LEU A 65 16.90 3.78 1.43
N LEU A 66 16.24 2.69 1.02
CA LEU A 66 16.92 1.52 0.46
C LEU A 66 17.69 1.89 -0.82
N THR A 67 17.11 2.75 -1.65
CA THR A 67 17.79 3.28 -2.85
C THR A 67 19.06 4.04 -2.46
N LEU A 68 19.04 4.82 -1.38
CA LEU A 68 20.20 5.58 -0.91
C LEU A 68 21.31 4.72 -0.28
N TRP A 69 21.04 3.46 0.06
CA TRP A 69 22.04 2.55 0.62
C TRP A 69 23.13 2.20 -0.41
N ASP A 70 22.75 1.97 -1.67
CA ASP A 70 23.68 1.65 -2.76
C ASP A 70 23.94 2.86 -3.67
N ARG A 71 24.60 3.88 -3.10
CA ARG A 71 24.91 5.14 -3.81
C ARG A 71 25.68 4.93 -5.12
N PRO A 72 26.73 4.09 -5.19
CA PRO A 72 27.45 3.86 -6.44
C PRO A 72 26.54 3.34 -7.57
N GLN A 73 25.65 2.41 -7.25
CA GLN A 73 24.71 1.84 -8.21
C GLN A 73 23.67 2.86 -8.69
N VAL A 74 23.13 3.66 -7.77
CA VAL A 74 22.19 4.74 -8.13
C VAL A 74 22.85 5.76 -9.06
N ILE A 75 24.09 6.16 -8.78
CA ILE A 75 24.85 7.06 -9.65
C ILE A 75 25.05 6.43 -11.03
N LEU A 76 25.33 5.13 -11.11
CA LEU A 76 25.45 4.42 -12.37
C LEU A 76 24.13 4.41 -13.14
N TRP A 77 23.00 4.15 -12.47
CA TRP A 77 21.67 4.23 -13.08
C TRP A 77 21.37 5.63 -13.61
N LEU A 78 21.65 6.68 -12.83
CA LEU A 78 21.48 8.07 -13.25
C LEU A 78 22.37 8.44 -14.46
N LYS A 79 23.59 7.92 -14.53
CA LYS A 79 24.47 8.12 -15.69
C LYS A 79 23.96 7.39 -16.94
N ARG A 80 23.39 6.21 -16.77
CA ARG A 80 22.88 5.37 -17.86
C ARG A 80 21.49 5.81 -18.32
N SER A 81 20.71 6.44 -17.45
CA SER A 81 19.35 6.86 -17.75
C SER A 81 19.29 7.77 -18.98
N SER A 82 20.24 8.69 -19.15
CA SER A 82 20.35 9.55 -20.33
C SER A 82 20.50 8.78 -21.66
N ARG A 83 21.09 7.59 -21.63
CA ARG A 83 21.27 6.74 -22.83
C ARG A 83 20.04 5.88 -23.12
N TYR A 84 19.41 5.33 -22.09
CA TYR A 84 18.37 4.30 -22.27
C TYR A 84 16.94 4.84 -22.12
N LEU A 85 16.71 5.86 -21.29
CA LEU A 85 15.36 6.41 -21.09
C LEU A 85 14.75 6.96 -22.39
N PRO A 86 15.47 7.69 -23.26
CA PRO A 86 14.88 8.18 -24.51
C PRO A 86 14.43 7.04 -25.45
N ILE A 87 15.15 5.92 -25.44
CA ILE A 87 14.79 4.73 -26.24
C ILE A 87 13.52 4.10 -25.66
N ILE A 88 13.43 4.00 -24.33
CA ILE A 88 12.27 3.44 -23.63
C ILE A 88 11.04 4.34 -23.83
N GLU A 89 11.17 5.65 -23.66
CA GLU A 89 10.12 6.64 -23.85
C GLU A 89 9.50 6.54 -25.25
N LYS A 90 10.35 6.48 -26.28
CA LYS A 90 9.89 6.28 -27.67
C LYS A 90 9.11 4.97 -27.84
N MET A 91 9.60 3.86 -27.28
CA MET A 91 8.88 2.58 -27.33
C MET A 91 7.53 2.63 -26.61
N LEU A 92 7.45 3.31 -25.46
CA LEU A 92 6.20 3.46 -24.72
C LEU A 92 5.18 4.29 -25.51
N GLU A 93 5.62 5.39 -26.12
CA GLU A 93 4.80 6.25 -26.96
C GLU A 93 4.25 5.51 -28.19
N GLU A 94 5.10 4.79 -28.94
CA GLU A 94 4.69 3.99 -30.10
C GLU A 94 3.60 2.96 -29.77
N ASN A 95 3.62 2.43 -28.54
CA ASN A 95 2.66 1.44 -28.05
C ASN A 95 1.49 2.04 -27.25
N LYS A 96 1.40 3.37 -27.14
CA LYS A 96 0.36 4.08 -26.34
C LYS A 96 0.35 3.67 -24.86
N ILE A 97 1.53 3.42 -24.30
CA ILE A 97 1.73 3.02 -22.91
C ILE A 97 2.19 4.24 -22.08
N PRO A 98 1.71 4.43 -20.83
CA PRO A 98 2.16 5.53 -19.97
C PRO A 98 3.67 5.56 -19.75
N GLU A 99 4.26 6.75 -19.86
CA GLU A 99 5.71 6.98 -19.74
C GLU A 99 6.25 6.60 -18.35
N ASP A 100 5.47 6.79 -17.30
CA ASP A 100 5.82 6.49 -15.90
C ASP A 100 6.25 5.02 -15.69
N LEU A 101 5.83 4.11 -16.58
CA LEU A 101 6.22 2.70 -16.54
C LEU A 101 7.71 2.46 -16.80
N LYS A 102 8.46 3.45 -17.31
CA LYS A 102 9.92 3.35 -17.46
C LYS A 102 10.66 3.16 -16.12
N TYR A 103 10.04 3.55 -15.00
CA TYR A 103 10.59 3.39 -13.65
C TYR A 103 10.15 2.08 -12.96
N VAL A 104 9.21 1.36 -13.56
CA VAL A 104 8.78 0.07 -13.03
C VAL A 104 9.75 -0.99 -13.53
N THR A 105 10.46 -1.62 -12.59
CA THR A 105 11.21 -2.85 -12.91
C THR A 105 10.25 -3.84 -13.52
N LYS A 106 10.66 -4.59 -14.56
CA LYS A 106 9.86 -5.69 -15.13
C LYS A 106 9.47 -6.68 -14.02
N GLY A 107 8.31 -6.46 -13.42
CA GLY A 107 7.66 -7.38 -12.50
C GLY A 107 7.13 -8.52 -13.34
N GLY A 108 7.75 -9.69 -13.22
CA GLY A 108 7.27 -10.91 -13.86
C GLY A 108 6.67 -11.83 -12.81
N ASN A 109 5.39 -12.14 -12.95
CA ASN A 109 4.84 -13.35 -12.33
C ASN A 109 5.28 -14.53 -13.21
N HIS A 110 6.20 -15.35 -12.69
CA HIS A 110 6.63 -16.56 -13.38
C HIS A 110 5.76 -17.74 -12.92
N ILE A 111 5.01 -18.32 -13.84
CA ILE A 111 4.30 -19.58 -13.61
C ILE A 111 5.24 -20.70 -14.06
N LEU A 112 5.69 -21.54 -13.13
CA LEU A 112 6.48 -22.72 -13.47
C LEU A 112 5.58 -23.73 -14.18
N ILE A 113 5.97 -24.13 -15.39
CA ILE A 113 5.25 -25.13 -16.18
C ILE A 113 6.02 -26.46 -16.10
N PRO A 114 5.36 -27.58 -15.75
CA PRO A 114 5.99 -28.90 -15.77
C PRO A 114 6.63 -29.22 -17.13
N LYS A 115 7.78 -29.90 -17.11
CA LYS A 115 8.50 -30.31 -18.33
C LYS A 115 7.55 -31.11 -19.25
N GLY A 116 7.54 -30.76 -20.54
CA GLY A 116 6.65 -31.38 -21.55
C GLY A 116 5.25 -30.75 -21.66
N SER A 117 4.81 -29.91 -20.71
CA SER A 117 3.46 -29.33 -20.71
C SER A 117 3.36 -27.92 -21.31
N ALA A 118 4.48 -27.35 -21.76
CA ALA A 118 4.53 -25.99 -22.31
C ALA A 118 3.75 -25.83 -23.63
N LYS A 119 3.69 -26.89 -24.46
CA LYS A 119 3.00 -26.85 -25.75
C LYS A 119 1.51 -26.57 -25.53
N GLY A 120 1.02 -25.49 -26.14
CA GLY A 120 -0.38 -25.07 -26.04
C GLY A 120 -0.80 -24.50 -24.68
N PHE A 121 0.14 -24.26 -23.75
CA PHE A 121 -0.17 -23.65 -22.45
C PHE A 121 -0.92 -22.33 -22.59
N HIS A 122 -0.47 -21.45 -23.49
CA HIS A 122 -1.06 -20.13 -23.67
C HIS A 122 -2.54 -20.20 -24.07
N ARG A 123 -2.91 -21.10 -25.00
CA ARG A 123 -4.31 -21.32 -25.41
C ARG A 123 -5.15 -21.84 -24.24
N ARG A 124 -4.65 -22.84 -23.49
CA ARG A 124 -5.36 -23.38 -22.33
C ARG A 124 -5.55 -22.33 -21.24
N TYR A 125 -4.51 -21.54 -20.98
CA TYR A 125 -4.54 -20.46 -20.00
C TYR A 125 -5.53 -19.36 -20.40
N GLN A 126 -5.55 -18.95 -21.67
CA GLN A 126 -6.52 -17.98 -22.17
C GLN A 126 -7.96 -18.48 -22.05
N ASN A 127 -8.23 -19.73 -22.40
CA ASN A 127 -9.55 -20.32 -22.22
C ASN A 127 -9.95 -20.37 -20.74
N LEU A 128 -9.04 -20.83 -19.87
CA LEU A 128 -9.25 -20.87 -18.42
C LEU A 128 -9.55 -19.47 -17.86
N LEU A 129 -8.80 -18.45 -18.29
CA LEU A 129 -9.05 -17.06 -17.89
C LEU A 129 -10.43 -16.60 -18.36
N LYS A 130 -10.80 -16.86 -19.61
CA LYS A 130 -12.11 -16.50 -20.15
C LYS A 130 -13.23 -17.16 -19.36
N ASP A 131 -13.11 -18.45 -19.10
CA ASP A 131 -14.10 -19.22 -18.34
C ASP A 131 -14.15 -18.75 -16.88
N TRP A 132 -13.01 -18.45 -16.27
CA TRP A 132 -12.92 -17.91 -14.92
C TRP A 132 -13.57 -16.53 -14.81
N VAL A 133 -13.28 -15.61 -15.74
CA VAL A 133 -13.90 -14.28 -15.80
C VAL A 133 -15.41 -14.41 -16.05
N ALA A 134 -15.84 -15.31 -16.95
CA ALA A 134 -17.26 -15.55 -17.21
C ALA A 134 -17.98 -16.21 -16.01
N SER A 135 -17.27 -17.03 -15.23
CA SER A 135 -17.81 -17.69 -14.03
C SER A 135 -17.97 -16.74 -12.84
N LYS A 136 -17.20 -15.65 -12.83
CA LYS A 136 -17.30 -14.59 -11.83
C LYS A 136 -18.58 -13.80 -12.09
N LYS A 137 -19.65 -14.12 -11.35
CA LYS A 137 -20.88 -13.32 -11.36
C LYS A 137 -20.58 -11.97 -10.71
N GLU A 138 -20.67 -10.92 -11.52
CA GLU A 138 -20.72 -9.56 -11.03
C GLU A 138 -22.08 -9.31 -10.40
N PHE A 139 -22.10 -8.84 -9.15
CA PHE A 139 -23.32 -8.30 -8.57
C PHE A 139 -23.02 -6.98 -7.86
N VAL A 140 -24.01 -6.09 -7.89
CA VAL A 140 -23.94 -4.77 -7.27
C VAL A 140 -24.60 -4.85 -5.89
N TYR A 141 -23.82 -4.67 -4.84
CA TYR A 141 -24.31 -4.55 -3.46
C TYR A 141 -24.60 -3.08 -3.15
N ILE A 142 -25.75 -2.82 -2.54
CA ILE A 142 -26.09 -1.49 -2.02
C ILE A 142 -25.77 -1.49 -0.53
N VAL A 143 -24.85 -0.63 -0.11
CA VAL A 143 -24.39 -0.50 1.28
C VAL A 143 -25.58 -0.15 2.18
N LYS A 144 -25.78 -0.91 3.25
CA LYS A 144 -26.84 -0.67 4.24
C LYS A 144 -26.29 0.09 5.45
N GLN A 145 -27.20 0.68 6.24
CA GLN A 145 -26.81 1.35 7.48
C GLN A 145 -26.16 0.36 8.46
N GLY A 146 -24.95 0.68 8.93
CA GLY A 146 -24.16 -0.17 9.82
C GLY A 146 -23.17 -1.10 9.12
N ASP A 147 -23.18 -1.18 7.79
CA ASP A 147 -22.17 -1.95 7.06
C ASP A 147 -20.80 -1.26 7.10
N ASN A 148 -19.74 -2.08 7.09
CA ASN A 148 -18.37 -1.62 6.83
C ASN A 148 -17.72 -2.51 5.75
N LEU A 149 -16.67 -2.00 5.09
CA LEU A 149 -16.01 -2.72 3.99
C LEU A 149 -15.48 -4.09 4.40
N SER A 150 -14.95 -4.23 5.62
CA SER A 150 -14.43 -5.50 6.13
C SER A 150 -15.54 -6.54 6.28
N PHE A 151 -16.67 -6.14 6.84
CA PHE A 151 -17.83 -6.99 7.07
C PHE A 151 -18.51 -7.39 5.75
N ILE A 152 -18.60 -6.45 4.79
CA ILE A 152 -19.06 -6.75 3.43
C ILE A 152 -18.11 -7.75 2.75
N ALA A 153 -16.80 -7.52 2.81
CA ALA A 153 -15.81 -8.40 2.21
C ALA A 153 -15.89 -9.81 2.80
N GLU A 154 -16.02 -9.92 4.12
CA GLU A 154 -16.21 -11.19 4.84
C GLU A 154 -17.52 -11.89 4.46
N ARG A 155 -18.65 -11.16 4.45
CA ARG A 155 -19.98 -11.69 4.07
C ARG A 155 -19.95 -12.35 2.70
N PHE A 156 -19.25 -11.74 1.75
CA PHE A 156 -19.16 -12.25 0.38
C PHE A 156 -17.94 -13.14 0.11
N ASN A 157 -17.19 -13.47 1.16
CA ASN A 157 -15.97 -14.29 1.10
C ASN A 157 -14.98 -13.78 0.04
N VAL A 158 -14.76 -12.47 0.02
CA VAL A 158 -13.79 -11.80 -0.87
C VAL A 158 -12.72 -11.11 -0.03
N PRO A 159 -11.45 -11.09 -0.48
CA PRO A 159 -10.43 -10.29 0.19
C PRO A 159 -10.79 -8.80 0.14
N LEU A 160 -10.68 -8.10 1.28
CA LEU A 160 -10.95 -6.65 1.37
C LEU A 160 -10.17 -5.85 0.31
N ALA A 161 -8.90 -6.17 0.11
CA ALA A 161 -8.08 -5.52 -0.91
C ALA A 161 -8.67 -5.66 -2.32
N ALA A 162 -9.25 -6.82 -2.65
CA ALA A 162 -9.88 -7.04 -3.94
C ALA A 162 -11.15 -6.19 -4.08
N LEU A 163 -11.98 -6.12 -3.03
CA LEU A 163 -13.20 -5.30 -2.99
C LEU A 163 -12.89 -3.81 -3.23
N ILE A 164 -11.82 -3.31 -2.62
CA ILE A 164 -11.34 -1.92 -2.79
C ILE A 164 -10.89 -1.67 -4.22
N ILE A 165 -10.08 -2.59 -4.79
CA ILE A 165 -9.55 -2.46 -6.16
C ILE A 165 -10.67 -2.45 -7.19
N TRP A 166 -11.65 -3.36 -7.09
CA TRP A 166 -12.77 -3.45 -8.03
C TRP A 166 -13.60 -2.17 -8.08
N ASN A 167 -13.75 -1.52 -6.93
CA ASN A 167 -14.57 -0.32 -6.77
C ASN A 167 -13.77 0.98 -6.80
N LYS A 168 -12.46 0.91 -7.00
CA LYS A 168 -11.55 2.07 -6.97
C LYS A 168 -11.74 2.94 -5.72
N LEU A 169 -11.99 2.30 -4.57
CA LEU A 169 -12.22 3.02 -3.32
C LEU A 169 -10.90 3.55 -2.77
N ASP A 170 -10.93 4.78 -2.26
CA ASP A 170 -9.83 5.29 -1.45
C ASP A 170 -9.88 4.63 -0.06
N LEU A 171 -8.75 4.15 0.45
CA LEU A 171 -8.62 3.55 1.79
C LEU A 171 -8.98 4.54 2.91
N LYS A 172 -8.99 5.84 2.61
CA LYS A 172 -9.42 6.90 3.53
C LYS A 172 -10.88 7.27 3.41
N ALA A 173 -11.53 6.92 2.30
CA ALA A 173 -12.92 7.24 2.08
C ALA A 173 -13.80 6.31 2.93
N HIS A 174 -14.79 6.90 3.57
CA HIS A 174 -15.85 6.13 4.23
C HIS A 174 -16.92 5.77 3.21
N ILE A 175 -17.43 4.55 3.30
CA ILE A 175 -18.64 4.17 2.57
C ILE A 175 -19.87 4.69 3.31
N HIS A 176 -20.87 5.13 2.56
CA HIS A 176 -22.14 5.61 3.07
C HIS A 176 -23.28 4.66 2.70
N PRO A 177 -24.34 4.58 3.52
CA PRO A 177 -25.53 3.84 3.16
C PRO A 177 -26.11 4.34 1.83
N GLY A 178 -26.37 3.43 0.90
CA GLY A 178 -26.81 3.72 -0.47
C GLY A 178 -25.71 3.59 -1.53
N ASP A 179 -24.44 3.53 -1.13
CA ASP A 179 -23.31 3.34 -2.07
C ASP A 179 -23.42 2.00 -2.80
N ARG A 180 -23.01 1.99 -4.07
CA ARG A 180 -23.02 0.80 -4.93
C ARG A 180 -21.62 0.21 -5.00
N LEU A 181 -21.48 -1.03 -4.56
CA LEU A 181 -20.23 -1.78 -4.61
C LEU A 181 -20.36 -2.97 -5.56
N ILE A 182 -19.47 -3.03 -6.54
CA ILE A 182 -19.25 -4.16 -7.43
C ILE A 182 -18.50 -5.24 -6.67
N ILE A 183 -19.10 -6.42 -6.57
CA ILE A 183 -18.51 -7.56 -5.87
C ILE A 183 -18.47 -8.75 -6.81
N TYR A 184 -17.29 -9.35 -6.90
CA TYR A 184 -17.09 -10.57 -7.67
C TYR A 184 -16.88 -11.77 -6.75
N SER A 185 -17.98 -12.42 -6.36
CA SER A 185 -17.96 -13.64 -5.54
C SER A 185 -18.32 -14.89 -6.34
N LYS A 186 -17.83 -16.04 -5.89
CA LYS A 186 -18.18 -17.36 -6.44
C LYS A 186 -19.56 -17.81 -5.96
N GLU A 187 -20.01 -17.27 -4.82
CA GLU A 187 -21.27 -17.65 -4.16
C GLU A 187 -22.12 -16.38 -3.97
N VAL A 188 -23.23 -16.30 -4.70
CA VAL A 188 -24.29 -15.35 -4.36
C VAL A 188 -25.20 -16.08 -3.38
N LYS A 189 -24.97 -15.90 -2.07
CA LYS A 189 -26.02 -16.22 -1.09
C LYS A 189 -27.14 -15.22 -1.27
N ASN A 190 -28.22 -15.64 -1.94
CA ASN A 190 -29.46 -14.88 -1.99
C ASN A 190 -30.10 -14.92 -0.60
N GLU A 191 -29.78 -13.96 0.27
CA GLU A 191 -30.40 -13.83 1.60
C GLU A 191 -31.70 -12.98 1.57
N ASN A 192 -32.49 -13.06 0.49
CA ASN A 192 -33.84 -12.49 0.48
C ASN A 192 -34.81 -13.51 -0.14
N ALA A 193 -35.17 -14.50 0.66
CA ALA A 193 -36.39 -15.29 0.54
C ALA A 193 -36.84 -15.63 1.97
N ASP A 194 -37.34 -14.61 2.67
CA ASP A 194 -38.33 -14.68 3.75
C ASP A 194 -38.90 -13.27 3.99
#